data_AF-A0A814FAJ1-F1
#
_entry.id   AF-A0A814FAJ1-F1
#
_cell.length_a   1.000
_cell.length_b   1.000
_cell.length_c   1.000
_cell.angle_alpha   90.00
_cell.angle_beta   90.00
_cell.angle_gamma   90.00
#
_symmetry.space_group_name_H-M   'P 1'
#
loop_
_entity.id
_entity.type
_entity.pdbx_description
1 polymer ?
#
loop_
_entity_poly.entity_id
_entity_poly.type
_entity_poly.pdbx_seq_one_letter_code
_entity_poly.pdbx_strand_id
1 'polypeptide(L)'
;MKRTNDEIQWSNATDDSTSSKQGQSRRIVSYIILFLVLLSWYWGAATFGNITHFVTACAVGHWWFTGEGSRQYTIGASIKRAFTTNFGTICLGSLLEAIIKALRACIGKDRRKNIIAAIADCILQILEKLIGYLNEWAFIYAALTGQTFVEAGRSFIELFKKRGWTAIINDVLVGTTMMIVNIAIGLTSALAGGLLIYFFMSDSPEKIITIIIASIVSFIISILMSAVMASILSSCVRTVFVCFALNPAALGATHPDHLQALTNAWHKFYPQEFATSGYAQYLPKPTMTKDL
;
A
#
# COMPACT_ATOMS: atom_id res chain seq x y z
N MET A 1 66.18 -22.49 -24.22
CA MET A 1 65.94 -21.42 -23.24
C MET A 1 64.84 -20.44 -23.67
N LYS A 2 64.81 -19.96 -24.93
CA LYS A 2 63.76 -19.04 -25.42
C LYS A 2 62.36 -19.68 -25.49
N ARG A 3 62.26 -20.90 -26.04
CA ARG A 3 61.01 -21.65 -26.19
C ARG A 3 60.29 -21.91 -24.85
N THR A 4 61.05 -22.18 -23.80
CA THR A 4 60.54 -22.44 -22.45
C THR A 4 59.99 -21.18 -21.78
N ASN A 5 60.57 -20.01 -22.09
CA ASN A 5 60.10 -18.74 -21.53
C ASN A 5 58.80 -18.28 -22.18
N ASP A 6 58.63 -18.54 -23.48
CA ASP A 6 57.39 -18.25 -24.21
C ASP A 6 56.24 -19.13 -23.68
N GLU A 7 56.47 -20.44 -23.46
CA GLU A 7 55.47 -21.35 -22.89
C GLU A 7 55.01 -20.93 -21.48
N ILE A 8 55.91 -20.43 -20.64
CA ILE A 8 55.56 -19.90 -19.31
C ILE A 8 54.72 -18.62 -19.43
N GLN A 9 55.03 -17.72 -20.38
CA GLN A 9 54.22 -16.51 -20.60
C GLN A 9 52.82 -16.84 -21.14
N TRP A 10 52.70 -17.80 -22.04
CA TRP A 10 51.41 -18.28 -22.54
C TRP A 10 50.57 -18.91 -21.42
N SER A 11 51.16 -19.75 -20.57
CA SER A 11 50.47 -20.36 -19.42
C SER A 11 49.93 -19.31 -18.44
N ASN A 12 50.76 -18.33 -18.08
CA ASN A 12 50.36 -17.26 -17.15
C ASN A 12 49.25 -16.38 -17.72
N ALA A 13 49.29 -16.08 -19.02
CA ALA A 13 48.24 -15.32 -19.69
C ALA A 13 46.90 -16.09 -19.73
N THR A 14 46.95 -17.42 -19.94
CA THR A 14 45.75 -18.25 -19.91
C THR A 14 45.15 -18.34 -18.51
N ASP A 15 45.98 -18.47 -17.46
CA ASP A 15 45.51 -18.56 -16.08
C ASP A 15 44.84 -17.26 -15.59
N ASP A 16 45.42 -16.10 -15.93
CA ASP A 16 44.88 -14.79 -15.53
C ASP A 16 43.56 -14.46 -16.27
N SER A 17 43.47 -14.86 -17.55
CA SER A 17 42.23 -14.75 -18.34
C SER A 17 41.12 -15.68 -17.81
N THR A 18 41.49 -16.83 -17.25
CA THR A 18 40.53 -17.81 -16.72
C THR A 18 40.05 -17.37 -15.32
N SER A 19 40.96 -16.88 -14.49
CA SER A 19 40.66 -16.31 -13.16
C SER A 19 39.75 -15.09 -13.24
N SER A 20 40.01 -14.16 -14.17
CA SER A 20 39.16 -12.97 -14.39
C SER A 20 37.76 -13.32 -14.88
N LYS A 21 37.62 -14.24 -15.84
CA LYS A 21 36.32 -14.77 -16.31
C LYS A 21 35.56 -15.49 -15.21
N GLN A 22 36.24 -16.29 -14.39
CA GLN A 22 35.63 -17.01 -13.26
C GLN A 22 35.17 -16.04 -12.16
N GLY A 23 35.95 -14.98 -11.89
CA GLY A 23 35.58 -13.90 -10.98
C GLY A 23 34.39 -13.07 -11.48
N GLN A 24 34.33 -12.75 -12.77
CA GLN A 24 33.20 -12.05 -13.39
C GLN A 24 31.92 -12.91 -13.37
N SER A 25 32.02 -14.20 -13.71
CA SER A 25 30.90 -15.15 -13.68
C SER A 25 30.32 -15.29 -12.27
N ARG A 26 31.17 -15.46 -11.24
CA ARG A 26 30.74 -15.49 -9.82
C ARG A 26 30.00 -14.22 -9.39
N ARG A 27 30.44 -13.05 -9.84
CA ARG A 27 29.77 -11.77 -9.57
C ARG A 27 28.40 -11.69 -10.23
N ILE A 28 28.29 -12.07 -11.50
CA ILE A 28 27.01 -12.09 -12.24
C ILE A 28 26.01 -13.04 -11.56
N VAL A 29 26.43 -14.25 -11.23
CA VAL A 29 25.60 -15.22 -10.52
C VAL A 29 25.14 -14.66 -9.17
N SER A 30 26.02 -14.00 -8.42
CA SER A 30 25.66 -13.36 -7.14
C SER A 30 24.62 -12.26 -7.31
N TYR A 31 24.73 -11.43 -8.36
CA TYR A 31 23.73 -10.39 -8.66
C TYR A 31 22.38 -10.98 -9.07
N ILE A 32 22.37 -12.04 -9.86
CA ILE A 32 21.14 -12.74 -10.26
C ILE A 32 20.45 -13.33 -9.02
N ILE A 33 21.19 -14.01 -8.15
CA ILE A 33 20.64 -14.58 -6.91
C ILE A 33 20.07 -13.48 -6.02
N LEU A 34 20.81 -12.38 -5.81
CA LEU A 34 20.32 -11.24 -5.04
C LEU A 34 19.02 -10.67 -5.62
N PHE A 35 18.95 -10.49 -6.95
CA PHE A 35 17.75 -10.01 -7.62
C PHE A 35 16.57 -10.96 -7.44
N LEU A 36 16.75 -12.27 -7.59
CA LEU A 36 15.69 -13.26 -7.40
C LEU A 36 15.20 -13.33 -5.95
N VAL A 37 16.10 -13.20 -4.98
CA VAL A 37 15.73 -13.14 -3.55
C VAL A 37 14.92 -11.87 -3.25
N LEU A 38 15.36 -10.72 -3.75
CA LEU A 38 14.62 -9.46 -3.62
C LEU A 38 13.26 -9.52 -4.29
N LEU A 39 13.20 -10.09 -5.51
CA LEU A 39 11.96 -10.28 -6.24
C LEU A 39 10.99 -11.17 -5.46
N SER A 40 11.46 -12.29 -4.92
CA SER A 40 10.65 -13.19 -4.09
C SER A 40 10.11 -12.50 -2.83
N TRP A 41 10.96 -11.75 -2.13
CA TRP A 41 10.57 -10.99 -0.94
C TRP A 41 9.52 -9.92 -1.25
N TYR A 42 9.76 -9.07 -2.25
CA TYR A 42 8.83 -8.02 -2.64
C TYR A 42 7.52 -8.59 -3.19
N TRP A 43 7.59 -9.69 -3.95
CA TRP A 43 6.42 -10.33 -4.51
C TRP A 43 5.53 -10.93 -3.42
N GLY A 44 6.11 -11.64 -2.46
CA GLY A 44 5.38 -12.15 -1.30
C GLY A 44 4.71 -11.01 -0.53
N ALA A 45 5.47 -9.98 -0.15
CA ALA A 45 4.95 -8.84 0.61
C ALA A 45 3.83 -8.11 -0.14
N ALA A 46 4.01 -7.81 -1.43
CA ALA A 46 2.99 -7.16 -2.25
C ALA A 46 1.74 -8.01 -2.40
N THR A 47 1.89 -9.33 -2.61
CA THR A 47 0.76 -10.25 -2.75
C THR A 47 -0.09 -10.30 -1.49
N PHE A 48 0.52 -10.44 -0.31
CA PHE A 48 -0.23 -10.45 0.96
C PHE A 48 -0.88 -9.08 1.26
N GLY A 49 -0.21 -7.98 0.96
CA GLY A 49 -0.79 -6.63 1.08
C GLY A 49 -2.01 -6.47 0.19
N ASN A 50 -1.90 -6.86 -1.08
CA ASN A 50 -2.98 -6.75 -2.06
C ASN A 50 -4.14 -7.71 -1.78
N ILE A 51 -3.89 -8.90 -1.22
CA ILE A 51 -4.95 -9.79 -0.71
C ILE A 51 -5.72 -9.12 0.43
N THR A 52 -5.02 -8.51 1.39
CA THR A 52 -5.65 -7.80 2.52
C THR A 52 -6.49 -6.63 2.01
N HIS A 53 -5.98 -5.88 1.04
CA HIS A 53 -6.68 -4.79 0.38
C HIS A 53 -7.96 -5.29 -0.33
N PHE A 54 -7.85 -6.37 -1.11
CA PHE A 54 -8.97 -6.98 -1.81
C PHE A 54 -10.07 -7.48 -0.85
N VAL A 55 -9.68 -8.15 0.24
CA VAL A 55 -10.64 -8.65 1.26
C VAL A 55 -11.33 -7.48 1.95
N THR A 56 -10.59 -6.41 2.27
CA THR A 56 -11.16 -5.17 2.84
C THR A 56 -12.16 -4.55 1.88
N ALA A 57 -11.82 -4.47 0.58
CA ALA A 57 -12.71 -3.94 -0.44
C ALA A 57 -14.00 -4.77 -0.60
N CYS A 58 -13.89 -6.10 -0.51
CA CYS A 58 -15.07 -6.96 -0.51
C CYS A 58 -15.96 -6.72 0.71
N ALA A 59 -15.37 -6.43 1.88
CA ALA A 59 -16.11 -6.26 3.13
C ALA A 59 -16.89 -4.94 3.13
N VAL A 60 -16.20 -3.86 2.75
CA VAL A 60 -16.82 -2.54 2.58
C VAL A 60 -17.84 -2.55 1.45
N GLY A 61 -17.54 -3.22 0.33
CA GLY A 61 -18.50 -3.39 -0.77
C GLY A 61 -19.76 -4.11 -0.33
N HIS A 62 -19.63 -5.19 0.44
CA HIS A 62 -20.80 -5.87 0.98
C HIS A 62 -21.60 -4.93 1.87
N TRP A 63 -20.98 -4.30 2.87
CA TRP A 63 -21.65 -3.32 3.74
C TRP A 63 -22.35 -2.20 2.96
N TRP A 64 -21.76 -1.72 1.86
CA TRP A 64 -22.34 -0.68 1.02
C TRP A 64 -23.60 -1.15 0.28
N PHE A 65 -23.53 -2.33 -0.35
CA PHE A 65 -24.55 -2.81 -1.28
C PHE A 65 -25.60 -3.72 -0.64
N THR A 66 -25.39 -4.23 0.57
CA THR A 66 -26.35 -5.08 1.28
C THR A 66 -26.86 -4.40 2.55
N GLY A 67 -28.18 -4.38 2.73
CA GLY A 67 -28.81 -3.82 3.93
C GLY A 67 -28.67 -4.74 5.14
N GLU A 68 -29.01 -4.19 6.32
CA GLU A 68 -28.90 -4.85 7.63
C GLU A 68 -29.69 -6.18 7.75
N GLY A 69 -30.63 -6.46 6.85
CA GLY A 69 -31.41 -7.71 6.80
C GLY A 69 -30.79 -8.84 5.96
N SER A 70 -29.60 -8.66 5.39
CA SER A 70 -28.93 -9.68 4.57
C SER A 70 -28.12 -10.67 5.40
N ARG A 71 -27.86 -11.87 4.85
CA ARG A 71 -27.08 -12.94 5.51
C ARG A 71 -25.73 -12.39 5.97
N GLN A 72 -25.37 -12.64 7.23
CA GLN A 72 -24.10 -12.16 7.82
C GLN A 72 -22.92 -12.37 6.86
N TYR A 73 -22.26 -11.27 6.53
CA TYR A 73 -21.06 -11.31 5.73
C TYR A 73 -19.97 -12.09 6.46
N THR A 74 -19.54 -13.21 5.86
CA THR A 74 -18.41 -13.95 6.40
C THR A 74 -17.15 -13.51 5.67
N ILE A 75 -16.19 -12.93 6.39
CA ILE A 75 -14.87 -12.55 5.84
C ILE A 75 -14.22 -13.75 5.11
N GLY A 76 -14.46 -14.97 5.60
CA GLY A 76 -14.03 -16.21 4.96
C GLY A 76 -14.51 -16.39 3.52
N ALA A 77 -15.68 -15.87 3.14
CA ALA A 77 -16.16 -15.91 1.75
C ALA A 77 -15.27 -15.07 0.83
N SER A 78 -14.79 -13.92 1.33
CA SER A 78 -13.92 -13.01 0.57
C SER A 78 -12.48 -13.47 0.54
N ILE A 79 -11.99 -14.06 1.64
CA ILE A 79 -10.72 -14.78 1.64
C ILE A 79 -10.77 -15.91 0.61
N LYS A 80 -11.83 -16.73 0.63
CA LYS A 80 -12.02 -17.78 -0.38
C LYS A 80 -11.99 -17.21 -1.79
N ARG A 81 -12.68 -16.10 -2.04
CA ARG A 81 -12.72 -15.46 -3.36
C ARG A 81 -11.35 -14.91 -3.81
N ALA A 82 -10.60 -14.33 -2.88
CA ALA A 82 -9.24 -13.85 -3.09
C ALA A 82 -8.29 -14.98 -3.48
N PHE A 83 -8.39 -16.14 -2.82
CA PHE A 83 -7.51 -17.30 -3.06
C PHE A 83 -7.97 -18.26 -4.17
N THR A 84 -9.17 -18.07 -4.74
CA THR A 84 -9.70 -18.97 -5.78
C THR A 84 -9.83 -18.24 -7.12
N THR A 85 -10.82 -17.37 -7.23
CA THR A 85 -11.18 -16.72 -8.50
C THR A 85 -10.28 -15.55 -8.85
N ASN A 86 -9.79 -14.82 -7.84
CA ASN A 86 -9.02 -13.58 -8.04
C ASN A 86 -7.52 -13.74 -7.77
N PHE A 87 -7.08 -14.92 -7.33
CA PHE A 87 -5.69 -15.13 -6.89
C PHE A 87 -4.68 -14.86 -8.01
N GLY A 88 -4.94 -15.38 -9.22
CA GLY A 88 -4.04 -15.17 -10.37
C GLY A 88 -3.89 -13.69 -10.74
N THR A 89 -4.99 -12.94 -10.69
CA THR A 89 -5.01 -11.49 -10.93
C THR A 89 -4.18 -10.75 -9.87
N ILE A 90 -4.39 -11.07 -8.59
CA ILE A 90 -3.67 -10.44 -7.48
C ILE A 90 -2.17 -10.74 -7.57
N CYS A 91 -1.81 -12.00 -7.82
CA CYS A 91 -0.42 -12.42 -7.97
C CYS A 91 0.27 -11.76 -9.16
N LEU A 92 -0.42 -11.63 -10.30
CA LEU A 92 0.12 -11.01 -11.50
C LEU A 92 0.38 -9.50 -11.29
N GLY A 93 -0.59 -8.77 -10.74
CA GLY A 93 -0.40 -7.34 -10.44
C GLY A 93 0.71 -7.11 -9.41
N SER A 94 0.75 -7.94 -8.37
CA SER A 94 1.80 -7.89 -7.33
C SER A 94 3.19 -8.24 -7.87
N LEU A 95 3.28 -9.13 -8.87
CA LEU A 95 4.55 -9.47 -9.51
C LEU A 95 5.12 -8.29 -10.30
N LEU A 96 4.26 -7.58 -11.04
CA LEU A 96 4.67 -6.40 -11.79
C LEU A 96 5.28 -5.33 -10.87
N GLU A 97 4.61 -5.05 -9.75
CA GLU A 97 5.09 -4.14 -8.72
C GLU A 97 6.43 -4.61 -8.11
N ALA A 98 6.55 -5.91 -7.80
CA ALA A 98 7.74 -6.50 -7.22
C ALA A 98 8.96 -6.45 -8.14
N ILE A 99 8.77 -6.64 -9.46
CA ILE A 99 9.85 -6.51 -10.45
C ILE A 99 10.44 -5.10 -10.41
N ILE A 100 9.62 -4.06 -10.37
CA ILE A 100 10.08 -2.67 -10.36
C ILE A 100 10.80 -2.36 -9.05
N LYS A 101 10.28 -2.82 -7.91
CA LYS A 101 10.93 -2.70 -6.60
C LYS A 101 12.29 -3.41 -6.56
N ALA A 102 12.37 -4.61 -7.11
CA ALA A 102 13.63 -5.37 -7.18
C ALA A 102 14.65 -4.68 -8.09
N LEU A 103 14.25 -4.17 -9.26
CA LEU A 103 15.12 -3.39 -10.15
C LEU A 103 15.68 -2.16 -9.45
N ARG A 104 14.81 -1.41 -8.76
CA ARG A 104 15.20 -0.21 -8.03
C ARG A 104 16.20 -0.51 -6.91
N ALA A 105 15.96 -1.59 -6.16
CA ALA A 105 16.87 -2.04 -5.10
C ALA A 105 18.27 -2.39 -5.65
N CYS A 106 18.36 -2.94 -6.87
CA CYS A 106 19.64 -3.21 -7.53
C CYS A 106 20.38 -1.93 -7.94
N ILE A 107 19.68 -0.88 -8.39
CA ILE A 107 20.29 0.40 -8.80
C ILE A 107 20.78 1.22 -7.59
N GLY A 108 20.23 0.98 -6.40
CA GLY A 108 20.47 1.80 -5.20
C GLY A 108 21.94 1.99 -4.80
N LYS A 109 22.83 1.06 -5.15
CA LYS A 109 24.28 1.17 -4.88
C LYS A 109 25.01 2.12 -5.84
N ASP A 110 24.54 2.24 -7.07
CA ASP A 110 25.22 2.96 -8.15
C ASP A 110 24.65 4.36 -8.41
N ARG A 111 23.44 4.67 -7.91
CA ARG A 111 22.80 5.99 -8.11
C ARG A 111 23.63 7.19 -7.61
N ARG A 112 24.48 6.99 -6.60
CA ARG A 112 25.36 8.06 -6.08
C ARG A 112 26.62 8.29 -6.92
N LYS A 113 26.92 7.36 -7.83
CA LYS A 113 28.16 7.36 -8.63
C LYS A 113 27.91 7.62 -10.11
N ASN A 114 26.68 7.40 -10.60
CA ASN A 114 26.35 7.49 -12.01
C ASN A 114 25.02 8.24 -12.22
N ILE A 115 25.06 9.33 -12.99
CA ILE A 115 23.89 10.16 -13.32
C ILE A 115 22.82 9.33 -14.05
N ILE A 116 23.22 8.40 -14.92
CA ILE A 116 22.29 7.51 -15.62
C ILE A 116 21.56 6.62 -14.62
N ALA A 117 22.27 6.10 -13.62
CA ALA A 117 21.68 5.30 -12.54
C ALA A 117 20.73 6.16 -11.67
N ALA A 118 21.03 7.44 -11.45
CA ALA A 118 20.15 8.35 -10.74
C ALA A 118 18.85 8.66 -11.52
N ILE A 119 18.95 8.89 -12.84
CA ILE A 119 17.79 9.08 -13.72
C ILE A 119 16.93 7.82 -13.75
N ALA A 120 17.57 6.65 -13.86
CA ALA A 120 16.88 5.36 -13.83
C ALA A 120 16.16 5.12 -12.48
N ASP A 121 16.80 5.41 -11.33
CA ASP A 121 16.15 5.32 -10.00
C ASP A 121 14.94 6.26 -9.90
N CYS A 122 15.03 7.48 -10.46
CA CYS A 122 13.91 8.42 -10.49
C CYS A 122 12.73 7.88 -11.32
N ILE A 123 12.99 7.39 -12.54
CA ILE A 123 11.95 6.82 -13.41
C ILE A 123 11.31 5.59 -12.75
N LEU A 124 12.13 4.69 -12.20
CA LEU A 124 11.62 3.51 -11.50
C LEU A 124 10.83 3.90 -10.25
N GLN A 125 11.20 4.94 -9.52
CA GLN A 125 10.43 5.43 -8.38
C GLN A 125 9.04 5.93 -8.80
N ILE A 126 8.95 6.66 -9.91
CA ILE A 126 7.66 7.13 -10.45
C ILE A 126 6.83 5.92 -10.90
N LEU A 127 7.45 4.98 -11.61
CA LEU A 127 6.78 3.79 -12.12
C LEU A 127 6.30 2.87 -10.99
N GLU A 128 7.10 2.70 -9.94
CA GLU A 128 6.77 1.94 -8.73
C GLU A 128 5.51 2.50 -8.07
N LYS A 129 5.49 3.83 -7.86
CA LYS A 129 4.33 4.51 -7.26
C LYS A 129 3.10 4.43 -8.15
N LEU A 130 3.26 4.63 -9.45
CA LEU A 130 2.15 4.58 -10.41
C LEU A 130 1.54 3.19 -10.47
N ILE A 131 2.35 2.14 -10.62
CA ILE A 131 1.86 0.77 -10.72
C ILE A 131 1.27 0.30 -9.40
N GLY A 132 1.89 0.62 -8.26
CA GLY A 132 1.31 0.35 -6.94
C GLY A 132 -0.07 0.99 -6.80
N TYR A 133 -0.20 2.26 -7.17
CA TYR A 133 -1.49 2.95 -7.15
C TYR A 133 -2.50 2.28 -8.08
N LEU A 134 -2.16 2.05 -9.36
CA LEU A 134 -3.06 1.39 -10.30
C LEU A 134 -3.51 0.00 -9.82
N ASN A 135 -2.61 -0.77 -9.22
CA ASN A 135 -2.91 -2.08 -8.66
C ASN A 135 -3.96 -2.00 -7.53
N GLU A 136 -3.74 -1.14 -6.54
CA GLU A 136 -4.66 -0.97 -5.41
C GLU A 136 -6.08 -0.67 -5.91
N TRP A 137 -6.22 0.33 -6.79
CA TRP A 137 -7.52 0.72 -7.33
C TRP A 137 -8.15 -0.35 -8.23
N ALA A 138 -7.35 -1.03 -9.06
CA ALA A 138 -7.85 -2.12 -9.89
C ALA A 138 -8.35 -3.31 -9.03
N PHE A 139 -7.68 -3.63 -7.93
CA PHE A 139 -8.13 -4.69 -7.02
C PHE A 139 -9.42 -4.33 -6.29
N ILE A 140 -9.65 -3.06 -5.94
CA ILE A 140 -10.95 -2.61 -5.43
C ILE A 140 -12.03 -2.85 -6.49
N TYR A 141 -11.81 -2.46 -7.74
CA TYR A 141 -12.78 -2.67 -8.81
C TYR A 141 -13.09 -4.15 -9.05
N ALA A 142 -12.07 -5.00 -9.07
CA ALA A 142 -12.23 -6.45 -9.17
C ALA A 142 -12.99 -7.03 -7.96
N ALA A 143 -12.76 -6.50 -6.75
CA ALA A 143 -13.47 -6.88 -5.53
C ALA A 143 -14.96 -6.47 -5.53
N LEU A 144 -15.32 -5.36 -6.18
CA LEU A 144 -16.71 -4.89 -6.20
C LEU A 144 -17.51 -5.48 -7.36
N THR A 145 -16.91 -5.57 -8.55
CA THR A 145 -17.61 -5.93 -9.79
C THR A 145 -17.36 -7.35 -10.26
N GLY A 146 -16.31 -8.02 -9.75
CA GLY A 146 -15.89 -9.33 -10.23
C GLY A 146 -15.20 -9.32 -11.60
N GLN A 147 -14.86 -8.13 -12.12
CA GLN A 147 -14.13 -7.96 -13.39
C GLN A 147 -12.71 -8.52 -13.32
N THR A 148 -12.14 -8.85 -14.48
CA THR A 148 -10.72 -9.23 -14.60
C THR A 148 -9.81 -8.02 -14.34
N PHE A 149 -8.52 -8.26 -14.05
CA PHE A 149 -7.56 -7.19 -13.74
C PHE A 149 -7.54 -6.05 -14.78
N VAL A 150 -7.51 -6.41 -16.06
CA VAL A 150 -7.37 -5.45 -17.16
C VAL A 150 -8.65 -4.64 -17.34
N GLU A 151 -9.81 -5.29 -17.20
CA GLU A 151 -11.12 -4.63 -17.24
C GLU A 151 -11.29 -3.68 -16.04
N ALA A 152 -10.96 -4.14 -14.83
CA ALA A 152 -11.00 -3.36 -13.62
C ALA A 152 -10.08 -2.13 -13.71
N GLY A 153 -8.87 -2.28 -14.25
CA GLY A 153 -7.95 -1.18 -14.51
C GLY A 153 -8.50 -0.18 -15.53
N ARG A 154 -9.18 -0.63 -16.59
CA ARG A 154 -9.84 0.26 -17.57
C ARG A 154 -10.98 1.04 -16.92
N SER A 155 -11.83 0.37 -16.15
CA SER A 155 -12.92 0.98 -15.38
C SER A 155 -12.39 2.05 -14.42
N PHE A 156 -11.30 1.76 -13.72
CA PHE A 156 -10.61 2.72 -12.87
C PHE A 156 -10.08 3.92 -13.66
N ILE A 157 -9.40 3.72 -14.80
CA ILE A 157 -8.88 4.82 -15.62
C ILE A 157 -10.02 5.72 -16.11
N GLU A 158 -11.17 5.15 -16.45
CA GLU A 158 -12.35 5.94 -16.82
C GLU A 158 -12.88 6.77 -15.65
N LEU A 159 -12.95 6.19 -14.45
CA LEU A 159 -13.32 6.93 -13.25
C LEU A 159 -12.31 8.05 -12.96
N PHE A 160 -11.02 7.75 -13.08
CA PHE A 160 -9.94 8.70 -12.84
C PHE A 160 -9.97 9.87 -13.84
N LYS A 161 -10.32 9.63 -15.11
CA LYS A 161 -10.53 10.71 -16.09
C LYS A 161 -11.69 11.63 -15.70
N LYS A 162 -12.72 11.08 -15.05
CA LYS A 162 -13.90 11.84 -14.62
C LYS A 162 -13.69 12.55 -13.28
N ARG A 163 -12.93 11.96 -12.35
CA ARG A 163 -12.88 12.37 -10.92
C ARG A 163 -11.48 12.26 -10.28
N GLY A 164 -10.41 12.22 -11.08
CA GLY A 164 -9.07 11.89 -10.61
C GLY A 164 -8.49 12.86 -9.58
N TRP A 165 -8.75 14.16 -9.72
CA TRP A 165 -8.29 15.16 -8.75
C TRP A 165 -8.91 14.94 -7.36
N THR A 166 -10.21 14.65 -7.29
CA THR A 166 -10.89 14.35 -6.03
C THR A 166 -10.33 13.08 -5.39
N ALA A 167 -10.05 12.04 -6.18
CA ALA A 167 -9.44 10.80 -5.68
C ALA A 167 -8.05 11.05 -5.07
N ILE A 168 -7.20 11.84 -5.74
CA ILE A 168 -5.87 12.17 -5.25
C ILE A 168 -5.94 13.00 -3.96
N ILE A 169 -6.78 14.03 -3.93
CA ILE A 169 -6.92 14.91 -2.75
C ILE A 169 -7.38 14.09 -1.54
N ASN A 170 -8.37 13.21 -1.74
CA ASN A 170 -8.86 12.33 -0.70
C ASN A 170 -7.75 11.39 -0.19
N ASP A 171 -6.98 10.77 -1.08
CA ASP A 171 -5.88 9.88 -0.70
C ASP A 171 -4.77 10.61 0.07
N VAL A 172 -4.40 11.82 -0.34
CA VAL A 172 -3.43 12.65 0.38
C VAL A 172 -3.96 13.03 1.76
N LEU A 173 -5.22 13.47 1.84
CA LEU A 173 -5.85 13.86 3.10
C LEU A 173 -5.92 12.68 4.08
N VAL A 174 -6.35 11.51 3.61
CA VAL A 174 -6.39 10.27 4.40
C VAL A 174 -4.99 9.90 4.86
N GLY A 175 -4.01 9.89 3.95
CA GLY A 175 -2.62 9.57 4.27
C GLY A 175 -2.02 10.47 5.35
N THR A 176 -2.20 11.79 5.24
CA THR A 176 -1.75 12.76 6.24
C THR A 176 -2.49 12.57 7.57
N THR A 177 -3.80 12.36 7.53
CA THR A 177 -4.61 12.13 8.74
C THR A 177 -4.15 10.88 9.49
N MET A 178 -3.94 9.76 8.78
CA MET A 178 -3.45 8.52 9.37
C MET A 178 -2.05 8.67 9.96
N MET A 179 -1.18 9.45 9.32
CA MET A 179 0.16 9.74 9.87
C MET A 179 0.09 10.48 11.21
N ILE A 180 -0.75 11.51 11.31
CA ILE A 180 -0.93 12.27 12.56
C ILE A 180 -1.50 11.37 13.66
N VAL A 181 -2.50 10.55 13.33
CA VAL A 181 -3.10 9.58 14.26
C VAL A 181 -2.06 8.56 14.75
N ASN A 182 -1.23 8.01 13.85
CA ASN A 182 -0.19 7.05 14.22
C ASN A 182 0.84 7.65 15.19
N ILE A 183 1.26 8.90 14.94
CA ILE A 183 2.19 9.60 15.85
C ILE A 183 1.52 9.84 17.21
N ALA A 184 0.25 10.27 17.23
CA ALA A 184 -0.50 10.47 18.46
C ALA A 184 -0.62 9.18 19.29
N ILE A 185 -1.00 8.07 18.65
CA ILE A 185 -1.06 6.74 19.29
C ILE A 185 0.32 6.34 19.82
N GLY A 186 1.37 6.53 19.03
CA GLY A 186 2.75 6.32 19.44
C GLY A 186 3.08 7.05 20.75
N LEU A 187 2.89 8.37 20.76
CA LEU A 187 3.21 9.21 21.93
C LEU A 187 2.37 8.85 23.16
N THR A 188 1.07 8.63 23.01
CA THR A 188 0.19 8.22 24.14
C THR A 188 0.62 6.89 24.74
N SER A 189 0.99 5.91 23.91
CA SER A 189 1.47 4.61 24.38
C SER A 189 2.84 4.68 25.06
N ALA A 190 3.74 5.55 24.58
CA ALA A 190 5.05 5.78 25.17
C ALA A 190 4.91 6.35 26.58
N LEU A 191 4.03 7.34 26.73
CA LEU A 191 3.68 7.93 28.03
C LEU A 191 3.07 6.89 28.97
N ALA A 192 2.11 6.09 28.48
CA ALA A 192 1.50 5.04 29.28
C ALA A 192 2.53 3.98 29.73
N GLY A 193 3.41 3.53 28.83
CA GLY A 193 4.47 2.57 29.14
C GLY A 193 5.46 3.10 30.18
N GLY A 194 5.88 4.36 30.06
CA GLY A 194 6.75 5.02 31.04
C GLY A 194 6.08 5.20 32.40
N LEU A 195 4.82 5.63 32.44
CA LEU A 195 4.05 5.82 33.67
C LEU A 195 3.82 4.49 34.40
N LEU A 196 3.54 3.40 33.69
CA LEU A 196 3.40 2.07 34.29
C LEU A 196 4.67 1.68 35.06
N ILE A 197 5.85 1.80 34.45
CA ILE A 197 7.10 1.47 35.15
C ILE A 197 7.35 2.44 36.32
N TYR A 198 7.04 3.72 36.15
CA TYR A 198 7.22 4.72 37.21
C TYR A 198 6.41 4.39 38.48
N PHE A 199 5.16 3.95 38.33
CA PHE A 199 4.27 3.61 39.46
C PHE A 199 4.51 2.23 40.06
N PHE A 200 4.83 1.22 39.23
CA PHE A 200 4.93 -0.17 39.70
C PHE A 200 6.33 -0.58 40.13
N MET A 201 7.38 0.12 39.71
CA MET A 201 8.77 -0.20 40.06
C MET A 201 9.23 0.60 41.28
N SER A 202 9.61 -0.12 42.34
CA SER A 202 10.27 0.44 43.52
C SER A 202 11.55 1.19 43.13
N ASP A 203 11.93 2.18 43.95
CA ASP A 203 13.12 3.00 43.68
C ASP A 203 14.39 2.14 43.63
N SER A 204 14.93 2.03 42.42
CA SER A 204 16.19 1.40 42.11
C SER A 204 17.01 2.35 41.23
N PRO A 205 18.35 2.27 41.25
CA PRO A 205 19.20 3.13 40.43
C PRO A 205 18.97 2.96 38.92
N GLU A 206 18.41 1.82 38.50
CA GLU A 206 18.14 1.49 37.11
C GLU A 206 16.76 1.98 36.62
N LYS A 207 15.88 2.45 37.53
CA LYS A 207 14.48 2.82 37.24
C LYS A 207 14.34 3.79 36.07
N ILE A 208 15.20 4.82 35.99
CA ILE A 208 15.15 5.81 34.91
C ILE A 208 15.45 5.16 33.56
N ILE A 209 16.46 4.29 33.51
CA ILE A 209 16.85 3.57 32.29
C ILE A 209 15.71 2.64 31.85
N THR A 210 15.11 1.91 32.79
CA THR A 210 13.96 1.03 32.50
C THR A 210 12.76 1.80 31.97
N ILE A 211 12.45 2.98 32.52
CA ILE A 211 11.37 3.86 32.02
C ILE A 211 11.62 4.28 30.58
N ILE A 212 12.85 4.71 30.25
CA ILE A 212 13.20 5.14 28.89
C ILE A 212 13.06 3.98 27.92
N ILE A 213 13.61 2.81 28.25
CA ILE A 213 13.54 1.61 27.41
C ILE A 213 12.07 1.19 27.21
N ALA A 214 11.27 1.12 28.28
CA ALA A 214 9.86 0.76 28.19
C ALA A 214 9.05 1.75 27.34
N SER A 215 9.35 3.06 27.45
CA SER A 215 8.69 4.11 26.64
C SER A 215 9.04 3.98 25.15
N ILE A 216 10.30 3.69 24.82
CA ILE A 216 10.75 3.50 23.43
C ILE A 216 10.15 2.22 22.84
N VAL A 217 10.17 1.12 23.59
CA VAL A 217 9.64 -0.16 23.13
C VAL A 217 8.12 -0.07 22.91
N SER A 218 7.39 0.53 23.86
CA SER A 218 5.94 0.76 23.70
C SER A 218 5.62 1.68 22.53
N PHE A 219 6.40 2.75 22.31
CA PHE A 219 6.28 3.63 21.13
C PHE A 219 6.46 2.87 19.81
N ILE A 220 7.49 2.02 19.72
CA ILE A 220 7.76 1.26 18.48
C ILE A 220 6.64 0.26 18.23
N ILE A 221 6.24 -0.52 19.23
CA ILE A 221 5.20 -1.54 19.08
C ILE A 221 3.85 -0.91 18.70
N SER A 222 3.48 0.20 19.33
CA SER A 222 2.20 0.86 19.06
C SER A 222 2.15 1.48 17.66
N ILE A 223 3.24 2.12 17.20
CA ILE A 223 3.31 2.65 15.82
C ILE A 223 3.22 1.52 14.80
N LEU A 224 3.86 0.38 15.05
CA LEU A 224 3.77 -0.78 14.14
C LEU A 224 2.35 -1.32 14.08
N MET A 225 1.67 -1.46 15.23
CA MET A 225 0.28 -1.92 15.27
C MET A 225 -0.68 -0.91 14.65
N SER A 226 -0.52 0.38 14.95
CA SER A 226 -1.38 1.43 14.40
C SER A 226 -1.19 1.59 12.89
N ALA A 227 0.04 1.40 12.37
CA ALA A 227 0.30 1.40 10.94
C ALA A 227 -0.46 0.29 10.19
N VAL A 228 -0.61 -0.91 10.79
CA VAL A 228 -1.43 -1.98 10.21
C VAL A 228 -2.91 -1.58 10.19
N MET A 229 -3.42 -0.95 11.25
CA MET A 229 -4.81 -0.46 11.26
C MET A 229 -5.03 0.66 10.24
N ALA A 230 -4.08 1.59 10.13
CA ALA A 230 -4.12 2.69 9.18
C ALA A 230 -4.14 2.20 7.73
N SER A 231 -3.43 1.12 7.39
CA SER A 231 -3.43 0.56 6.04
C SER A 231 -4.81 -0.02 5.66
N ILE A 232 -5.47 -0.70 6.61
CA ILE A 232 -6.84 -1.19 6.44
C ILE A 232 -7.80 0.00 6.30
N LEU A 233 -7.70 1.01 7.15
CA LEU A 233 -8.59 2.17 7.09
C LEU A 233 -8.43 2.97 5.78
N SER A 234 -7.19 3.14 5.32
CA SER A 234 -6.92 3.73 4.00
C SER A 234 -7.56 2.91 2.87
N SER A 235 -7.53 1.59 2.99
CA SER A 235 -8.18 0.68 2.03
C SER A 235 -9.70 0.82 2.05
N CYS A 236 -10.29 0.97 3.24
CA CYS A 236 -11.73 1.21 3.41
C CYS A 236 -12.15 2.51 2.74
N VAL A 237 -11.45 3.62 2.99
CA VAL A 237 -11.83 4.94 2.43
C VAL A 237 -11.76 4.94 0.91
N ARG A 238 -10.70 4.35 0.32
CA ARG A 238 -10.61 4.18 -1.14
C ARG A 238 -11.76 3.35 -1.69
N THR A 239 -12.12 2.27 -0.99
CA THR A 239 -13.25 1.44 -1.40
C THR A 239 -14.57 2.20 -1.33
N VAL A 240 -14.81 2.94 -0.25
CA VAL A 240 -15.99 3.82 -0.11
C VAL A 240 -16.06 4.82 -1.26
N PHE A 241 -14.94 5.43 -1.63
CA PHE A 241 -14.89 6.35 -2.77
C PHE A 241 -15.30 5.65 -4.07
N VAL A 242 -14.80 4.44 -4.34
CA VAL A 242 -15.20 3.67 -5.53
C VAL A 242 -16.67 3.25 -5.46
N CYS A 243 -17.17 2.76 -4.33
CA CYS A 243 -18.56 2.39 -4.16
C CYS A 243 -19.51 3.57 -4.40
N PHE A 244 -19.16 4.75 -3.86
CA PHE A 244 -19.87 5.99 -4.09
C PHE A 244 -19.84 6.41 -5.56
N ALA A 245 -18.69 6.25 -6.22
CA ALA A 245 -18.56 6.55 -7.63
C ALA A 245 -19.38 5.60 -8.52
N LEU A 246 -19.48 4.32 -8.17
CA LEU A 246 -20.23 3.30 -8.89
C LEU A 246 -21.74 3.50 -8.77
N ASN A 247 -22.26 3.55 -7.54
CA ASN A 247 -23.69 3.75 -7.30
C ASN A 247 -23.94 4.35 -5.90
N PRO A 248 -24.13 5.67 -5.80
CA PRO A 248 -24.42 6.33 -4.53
C PRO A 248 -25.83 6.05 -4.02
N ALA A 249 -26.78 5.75 -4.92
CA ALA A 249 -28.17 5.46 -4.54
C ALA A 249 -28.30 4.13 -3.77
N ALA A 250 -27.38 3.18 -4.00
CA ALA A 250 -27.32 1.94 -3.23
C ALA A 250 -27.14 2.22 -1.73
N LEU A 251 -26.30 3.20 -1.36
CA LEU A 251 -26.14 3.59 0.05
C LEU A 251 -27.42 4.19 0.62
N GLY A 252 -28.17 4.95 -0.17
CA GLY A 252 -29.45 5.52 0.27
C GLY A 252 -30.51 4.45 0.57
N ALA A 253 -30.45 3.32 -0.13
CA ALA A 253 -31.35 2.19 0.09
C ALA A 253 -30.94 1.34 1.30
N THR A 254 -29.64 1.20 1.58
CA THR A 254 -29.14 0.35 2.68
C THR A 254 -28.95 1.12 3.98
N HIS A 255 -28.42 2.35 3.91
CA HIS A 255 -28.05 3.18 5.06
C HIS A 255 -28.37 4.68 4.78
N PRO A 256 -29.66 5.08 4.83
CA PRO A 256 -30.08 6.44 4.49
C PRO A 256 -29.43 7.50 5.37
N ASP A 257 -29.24 7.23 6.67
CA ASP A 257 -28.64 8.16 7.63
C ASP A 257 -27.18 8.50 7.28
N HIS A 258 -26.41 7.49 6.86
CA HIS A 258 -25.02 7.70 6.44
C HIS A 258 -24.92 8.50 5.14
N LEU A 259 -25.80 8.25 4.17
CA LEU A 259 -25.85 9.03 2.94
C LEU A 259 -26.23 10.50 3.22
N GLN A 260 -27.16 10.73 4.14
CA GLN A 260 -27.57 12.07 4.55
C GLN A 260 -26.43 12.81 5.24
N ALA A 261 -25.73 12.17 6.18
CA ALA A 261 -24.57 12.77 6.83
C ALA A 261 -23.46 13.13 5.82
N LEU A 262 -23.17 12.25 4.87
CA LEU A 262 -22.19 12.49 3.81
C LEU A 262 -22.60 13.64 2.90
N THR A 263 -23.88 13.71 2.53
CA THR A 263 -24.43 14.78 1.69
C THR A 263 -24.37 16.13 2.40
N ASN A 264 -24.72 16.16 3.69
CA ASN A 264 -24.64 17.38 4.51
C ASN A 264 -23.20 17.86 4.68
N ALA A 265 -22.26 16.95 4.95
CA ALA A 265 -20.84 17.28 5.05
C ALA A 265 -20.30 17.84 3.72
N TRP A 266 -20.59 17.17 2.60
CA TRP A 266 -20.14 17.64 1.28
C TRP A 266 -20.71 19.01 0.95
N HIS A 267 -22.01 19.23 1.19
CA HIS A 267 -22.63 20.54 0.96
C HIS A 267 -22.02 21.64 1.85
N LYS A 268 -21.66 21.34 3.10
CA LYS A 268 -21.06 22.29 4.04
C LYS A 268 -19.64 22.71 3.62
N PHE A 269 -18.80 21.76 3.21
CA PHE A 269 -17.38 22.03 2.90
C PHE A 269 -17.13 22.45 1.45
N TYR A 270 -17.89 21.89 0.48
CA TYR A 270 -17.68 22.14 -0.95
C TYR A 270 -19.01 22.34 -1.72
N PRO A 271 -19.76 23.42 -1.45
CA PRO A 271 -21.09 23.64 -2.03
C PRO A 271 -21.08 23.75 -3.57
N GLN A 272 -20.03 24.36 -4.13
CA GLN A 272 -19.89 24.51 -5.59
C GLN A 272 -19.57 23.19 -6.29
N GLU A 273 -18.70 22.36 -5.69
CA GLU A 273 -18.39 21.03 -6.23
C GLU A 273 -19.59 20.10 -6.12
N PHE A 274 -20.35 20.17 -5.03
CA PHE A 274 -21.58 19.40 -4.86
C PHE A 274 -22.57 19.66 -6.00
N ALA A 275 -22.81 20.93 -6.34
CA ALA A 275 -23.74 21.31 -7.41
C ALA A 275 -23.26 20.87 -8.81
N THR A 276 -21.95 20.85 -9.05
CA THR A 276 -21.33 20.49 -10.34
C THR A 276 -21.00 19.00 -10.47
N SER A 277 -21.06 18.24 -9.38
CA SER A 277 -20.67 16.82 -9.29
C SER A 277 -21.50 15.84 -10.14
N GLY A 278 -22.65 16.28 -10.65
CA GLY A 278 -23.66 15.44 -11.30
C GLY A 278 -24.47 14.56 -10.36
N TYR A 279 -24.17 14.55 -9.05
CA TYR A 279 -24.88 13.74 -8.06
C TYR A 279 -26.03 14.46 -7.35
N ALA A 280 -26.12 15.79 -7.45
CA ALA A 280 -27.12 16.60 -6.75
C ALA A 280 -28.57 16.16 -7.03
N GLN A 281 -28.84 15.53 -8.18
CA GLN A 281 -30.16 15.01 -8.54
C GLN A 281 -30.48 13.64 -7.89
N TYR A 282 -29.47 12.88 -7.52
CA TYR A 282 -29.58 11.51 -6.99
C TYR A 282 -29.41 11.44 -5.47
N LEU A 283 -28.97 12.53 -4.84
CA LEU A 283 -28.73 12.59 -3.40
C LEU A 283 -29.92 13.23 -2.67
N PRO A 284 -30.17 12.82 -1.41
CA PRO A 284 -31.19 13.47 -0.58
C PRO A 284 -30.86 14.96 -0.43
N LYS A 285 -31.89 15.81 -0.32
CA LYS A 285 -31.68 17.24 -0.11
C LYS A 285 -30.91 17.45 1.20
N PRO A 286 -29.91 18.34 1.24
CA PRO A 286 -29.20 18.64 2.48
C PRO A 286 -30.20 19.10 3.53
N THR A 287 -30.24 18.43 4.67
CA THR A 287 -30.96 18.96 5.82
C THR A 287 -30.06 20.03 6.42
N MET A 288 -30.50 21.29 6.37
CA MET A 288 -29.82 22.37 7.10
C MET A 288 -29.93 22.07 8.59
N THR A 289 -29.03 21.26 9.12
CA THR A 289 -28.81 21.17 10.56
C THR A 289 -28.25 22.51 10.97
N LYS A 290 -29.14 23.35 11.54
CA LYS A 290 -28.75 24.50 12.34
C LYS A 290 -27.75 24.01 13.37
N ASP A 291 -26.52 24.51 13.25
CA ASP A 291 -25.51 24.66 14.29
C ASP A 291 -25.25 23.46 15.22
N LEU A 292 -24.07 22.86 15.03
CA LEU A 292 -23.25 22.28 16.10
C LEU A 292 -21.85 22.89 15.98
#